data_AF-A0A974NC66-F1
#
_entry.id   AF-A0A974NC66-F1
#
_cell.length_a   1.000
_cell.length_b   1.000
_cell.length_c   1.000
_cell.angle_alpha   90.00
_cell.angle_beta   90.00
_cell.angle_gamma   90.00
#
_symmetry.space_group_name_H-M   'P 1'
#
loop_
_entity.id
_entity.type
_entity.pdbx_description
1 polymer ?
#
loop_
_entity_poly.entity_id
_entity_poly.type
_entity_poly.pdbx_seq_one_letter_code
_entity_poly.pdbx_strand_id
1 'polypeptide(L)' 'MSAATARARAARYRQSMRDQGYRLIQAWVPDIRTDAFADAAHAQSAAVASSPSAQEDQDLIEAVSAPWDSWEE' A
#
# COMPACT_ATOMS: atom_id res chain seq x y z
N MET A 1 -7.61 18.39 -20.51
CA MET A 1 -7.14 19.06 -19.28
C MET A 1 -5.64 19.32 -19.43
N SER A 2 -5.15 20.55 -19.24
CA SER A 2 -3.72 20.87 -19.45
C SER A 2 -2.83 20.22 -18.39
N ALA A 3 -1.59 19.86 -18.76
CA ALA A 3 -0.57 19.37 -17.83
C ALA A 3 -0.29 20.36 -16.68
N ALA A 4 -0.51 21.66 -16.89
CA ALA A 4 -0.43 22.66 -15.83
C ALA A 4 -1.56 22.51 -14.80
N THR A 5 -2.79 22.29 -15.27
CA THR A 5 -3.97 22.06 -14.42
C THR A 5 -3.84 20.76 -13.61
N ALA A 6 -3.34 19.68 -14.23
CA ALA A 6 -3.11 18.41 -13.55
C ALA A 6 -2.09 18.53 -12.41
N ARG A 7 -0.97 19.22 -12.65
CA ARG A 7 0.07 19.46 -11.63
C ARG A 7 -0.46 20.29 -10.46
N ALA A 8 -1.23 21.34 -10.73
CA ALA A 8 -1.84 22.18 -9.70
C ALA A 8 -2.81 21.38 -8.81
N ARG A 9 -3.65 20.52 -9.41
CA ARG A 9 -4.54 19.62 -8.66
C ARG A 9 -3.76 18.66 -7.77
N ALA A 10 -2.73 18.00 -8.30
CA ALA A 10 -1.90 17.07 -7.55
C ALA A 10 -1.17 17.75 -6.38
N ALA A 11 -0.73 19.01 -6.56
CA ALA A 11 -0.12 19.80 -5.48
C ALA A 11 -1.10 20.10 -4.34
N ARG A 12 -2.33 20.56 -4.67
CA ARG A 12 -3.39 20.81 -3.68
C ARG A 12 -3.76 19.56 -2.89
N TYR A 13 -3.91 18.42 -3.58
CA TYR A 13 -4.21 17.15 -2.93
C TYR A 13 -3.13 16.73 -1.94
N ARG A 14 -1.85 16.81 -2.34
CA ARG A 14 -0.71 16.50 -1.45
C ARG A 14 -0.64 17.45 -0.25
N GLN A 15 -1.06 18.71 -0.38
CA GLN A 15 -1.11 19.63 0.75
C GLN A 15 -2.16 19.20 1.76
N SER A 16 -3.40 18.92 1.31
CA SER A 16 -4.47 18.43 2.18
C SER A 16 -4.09 17.15 2.94
N MET A 17 -3.43 16.20 2.26
CA MET A 17 -2.94 14.98 2.91
C MET A 17 -1.90 15.27 3.99
N ARG A 18 -1.01 16.25 3.80
CA ARG A 18 -0.04 16.65 4.82
C ARG A 18 -0.70 17.34 6.01
N ASP A 19 -1.70 18.17 5.76
CA ASP A 19 -2.46 18.86 6.81
C ASP A 19 -3.23 17.85 7.69
N GLN A 20 -3.62 16.71 7.13
CA GLN A 20 -4.22 15.56 7.84
C GLN A 20 -3.18 14.63 8.52
N GLY A 21 -1.88 14.95 8.44
CA GLY A 21 -0.82 14.17 9.08
C GLY A 21 -0.25 13.02 8.23
N TYR A 22 -0.69 12.84 6.99
CA TYR A 22 -0.14 11.82 6.09
C TYR A 22 1.16 12.25 5.43
N ARG A 23 2.06 11.28 5.19
CA ARG A 23 3.31 11.46 4.45
C ARG A 23 3.31 10.61 3.18
N LEU A 24 3.45 11.26 2.03
CA LEU A 24 3.60 10.55 0.75
C LEU A 24 4.94 9.78 0.73
N ILE A 25 4.86 8.48 0.46
CA ILE A 25 6.02 7.65 0.12
C ILE A 25 5.95 7.35 -1.37
N GLN A 26 7.05 7.59 -2.09
CA GLN A 26 7.21 7.18 -3.48
C GLN A 26 8.22 6.04 -3.52
N ALA A 27 7.80 4.90 -4.06
CA ALA A 27 8.65 3.74 -4.23
C ALA A 27 8.50 3.21 -5.65
N TRP A 28 9.61 2.72 -6.19
CA TRP A 28 9.60 1.89 -7.38
C TRP A 28 9.38 0.45 -6.93
N VAL A 29 8.36 -0.19 -7.47
CA VAL A 29 8.04 -1.60 -7.22
C VAL A 29 8.35 -2.42 -8.47
N PRO A 30 8.65 -3.73 -8.34
CA PRO A 30 8.77 -4.62 -9.49
C PRO A 30 7.51 -4.58 -10.37
N ASP A 31 7.67 -4.80 -11.67
CA ASP A 31 6.52 -4.92 -12.56
C ASP A 31 5.75 -6.21 -12.25
N ILE A 32 4.58 -6.03 -11.63
CA ILE A 32 3.71 -7.11 -11.15
C ILE A 32 3.13 -7.98 -12.26
N ARG A 33 3.32 -7.58 -13.52
CA ARG A 33 2.84 -8.31 -14.70
C ARG A 33 3.83 -9.35 -15.22
N THR A 34 5.04 -9.40 -14.66
CA THR A 34 6.09 -10.31 -15.13
C THR A 34 5.99 -11.67 -14.43
N ASP A 35 6.33 -12.75 -15.13
CA ASP A 35 6.36 -14.09 -14.54
C ASP A 35 7.36 -14.17 -13.38
N ALA A 36 8.50 -13.47 -13.49
CA ALA A 36 9.48 -13.39 -12.41
C ALA A 36 8.92 -12.79 -11.11
N PHE A 37 8.01 -11.81 -11.23
CA PHE A 37 7.31 -11.30 -10.06
C PHE A 37 6.35 -12.33 -9.47
N ALA A 38 5.59 -13.04 -10.31
CA ALA A 38 4.68 -14.07 -9.85
C ALA A 38 5.41 -15.19 -9.10
N ASP A 39 6.55 -15.65 -9.62
CA ASP A 39 7.39 -16.67 -8.98
C ASP A 39 7.94 -16.18 -7.63
N ALA A 40 8.48 -14.96 -7.59
CA ALA A 40 9.01 -14.38 -6.36
C ALA A 40 7.92 -14.15 -5.31
N ALA A 41 6.76 -13.62 -5.72
CA ALA A 41 5.62 -13.40 -4.84
C ALA A 41 5.10 -14.73 -4.27
N HIS A 42 5.02 -15.78 -5.08
CA HIS A 42 4.62 -17.11 -4.62
C HIS A 42 5.61 -17.68 -3.60
N ALA A 43 6.92 -17.65 -3.91
CA ALA A 43 7.96 -18.13 -3.02
C ALA A 43 7.98 -17.39 -1.67
N GLN A 44 7.84 -16.06 -1.70
CA GLN A 44 7.81 -15.23 -0.50
C GLN A 44 6.54 -15.48 0.32
N SER A 45 5.38 -15.63 -0.33
CA SER A 45 4.12 -15.94 0.35
C SER A 45 4.20 -17.29 1.07
N ALA A 46 4.78 -18.31 0.41
CA ALA A 46 5.00 -19.62 1.03
C ALA A 46 5.97 -19.55 2.22
N ALA A 47 7.01 -18.71 2.14
CA ALA A 47 7.94 -18.49 3.25
C ALA A 47 7.26 -17.82 4.45
N VAL A 48 6.42 -16.80 4.22
CA VAL A 48 5.63 -16.15 5.30
C VAL A 48 4.64 -17.12 5.91
N ALA A 49 3.90 -17.89 5.10
CA ALA A 49 2.93 -18.86 5.57
C ALA A 49 3.54 -20.01 6.40
N SER A 50 4.81 -20.33 6.15
CA SER A 50 5.56 -21.33 6.92
C SER A 50 6.37 -20.74 8.08
N SER A 51 6.25 -19.43 8.33
CA SER A 51 6.90 -18.77 9.47
C SER A 51 6.37 -19.32 10.80
N PRO A 52 7.23 -19.56 11.81
CA PRO A 52 6.78 -19.87 13.16
C PRO A 52 5.82 -18.83 13.76
N SER A 53 5.91 -17.58 13.32
CA SER A 53 5.06 -16.46 13.75
C SER A 53 3.79 -16.29 12.93
N ALA A 54 3.52 -17.13 11.93
CA ALA A 54 2.46 -16.87 10.95
C ALA A 54 1.08 -16.63 11.58
N GLN A 55 0.75 -17.35 12.66
CA GLN A 55 -0.50 -17.15 13.39
C GLN A 55 -0.52 -15.81 14.15
N GLU A 56 0.56 -15.49 14.87
CA GLU A 56 0.67 -14.23 15.62
C GLU A 56 0.62 -13.01 14.68
N ASP A 57 1.30 -13.12 13.53
CA ASP A 57 1.28 -12.08 12.49
C ASP A 57 -0.14 -11.88 11.94
N GLN A 58 -0.85 -12.97 11.66
CA GLN A 58 -2.23 -12.92 11.17
C GLN A 58 -3.19 -12.35 12.22
N ASP A 59 -3.04 -12.74 13.49
CA ASP A 59 -3.86 -12.25 14.60
C ASP A 59 -3.65 -10.73 14.81
N LEU A 60 -2.41 -10.25 14.70
CA LEU A 60 -2.10 -8.83 14.76
C LEU A 60 -2.76 -8.06 13.62
N ILE A 61 -2.64 -8.55 12.37
CA ILE A 61 -3.22 -7.91 11.20
C ILE A 61 -4.74 -7.78 11.36
N GLU A 62 -5.41 -8.84 11.81
CA GLU A 62 -6.85 -8.83 12.06
C GLU A 62 -7.21 -7.78 13.14
N ALA A 63 -6.46 -7.74 14.23
CA ALA A 63 -6.71 -6.81 15.35
C ALA A 63 -6.58 -5.33 14.97
N VAL A 64 -5.73 -4.98 13.99
CA VAL A 64 -5.50 -3.59 13.54
C VAL A 64 -6.26 -3.23 12.27
N SER A 65 -6.91 -4.19 11.61
CA SER A 65 -7.65 -3.94 10.38
C SER A 65 -8.93 -3.16 10.66
N ALA A 66 -9.09 -2.02 9.99
CA ALA A 66 -10.33 -1.25 10.00
C ALA A 66 -11.15 -1.57 8.73
N PRO A 67 -12.50 -1.58 8.80
CA PRO A 67 -13.34 -1.71 7.61
C PRO A 67 -12.97 -0.64 6.57
N TRP A 68 -12.90 -1.02 5.30
CA TRP A 68 -12.56 -0.08 4.21
C TRP A 68 -13.52 1.10 4.12
N ASP A 69 -14.77 0.91 4.54
CA ASP A 69 -15.80 1.96 4.55
C ASP A 69 -15.62 2.98 5.69
N SER A 70 -14.70 2.75 6.63
CA SER A 70 -14.43 3.68 7.74
C SER A 70 -13.51 4.84 7.38
N TRP A 71 -13.15 5.01 6.11
CA TRP A 71 -12.19 6.02 5.62
C TRP A 71 -12.89 7.25 4.98
N GLU A 72 -14.21 7.36 5.09
CA GLU A 72 -15.04 8.44 4.53
C GLU A 72 -15.44 9.55 5.54
N GLU A 73 -14.71 9.72 6.65
CA GLU A 73 -14.83 10.89 7.56
C GLU A 73 -13.76 11.95 7.28
#